data_AF-A0A135VGI0-F1
#
_entry.id   AF-A0A135VGI0-F1
#
_cell.length_a   1.000
_cell.length_b   1.000
_cell.length_c   1.000
_cell.angle_alpha   90.00
_cell.angle_beta   90.00
_cell.angle_gamma   90.00
#
_symmetry.space_group_name_H-M   'P 1'
#
loop_
_entity.id
_entity.type
_entity.pdbx_description
1 polymer ?
#
loop_
_entity_poly.entity_id
_entity_poly.type
_entity_poly.pdbx_seq_one_letter_code
_entity_poly.pdbx_strand_id
1 'polypeptide(L)' 'MKHTSGEIIAAQIANIPNSNRGYGYITIETPNKEHVKLKVDAMTKYDTVERGEHVTIEYDNLGGTEILSAKKILRKT' A
#
# COMPACT_ATOMS: atom_id res chain seq x y z
N MET A 1 7.65 -10.01 -8.38
CA MET A 1 6.90 -9.57 -7.18
C MET A 1 7.81 -9.54 -5.97
N LYS A 2 7.75 -8.44 -5.22
CA LYS A 2 8.55 -8.15 -4.03
C LYS A 2 7.62 -8.05 -2.81
N HIS A 3 8.19 -8.20 -1.61
CA HIS A 3 7.45 -8.12 -0.35
C HIS A 3 8.11 -7.12 0.58
N THR A 4 7.30 -6.39 1.35
CA THR A 4 7.76 -5.52 2.44
C THR A 4 6.76 -5.54 3.59
N SER A 5 7.16 -5.07 4.76
CA SER A 5 6.26 -4.95 5.91
C SER A 5 6.63 -3.74 6.75
N GLY A 6 5.65 -3.15 7.41
CA GLY A 6 5.83 -1.95 8.21
C GLY A 6 4.51 -1.39 8.74
N GLU A 7 4.59 -0.23 9.37
CA GLU A 7 3.43 0.55 9.81
C GLU A 7 3.03 1.54 8.72
N ILE A 8 1.74 1.67 8.40
CA ILE A 8 1.25 2.73 7.52
C ILE A 8 1.35 4.07 8.26
N ILE A 9 2.33 4.90 7.88
CA ILE A 9 2.54 6.21 8.49
C ILE A 9 1.80 7.33 7.75
N ALA A 10 1.40 7.12 6.49
CA ALA A 10 0.58 8.07 5.74
C ALA A 10 -0.30 7.35 4.73
N ALA A 11 -1.52 7.86 4.54
CA ALA A 11 -2.48 7.36 3.57
C ALA A 11 -3.15 8.54 2.86
N GLN A 12 -3.03 8.58 1.53
CA GLN A 12 -3.69 9.53 0.65
C GLN A 12 -4.55 8.74 -0.32
N ILE A 13 -5.74 8.35 0.14
CA ILE A 13 -6.64 7.46 -0.60
C ILE A 13 -7.92 8.24 -0.94
N ALA A 14 -8.25 8.28 -2.23
CA ALA A 14 -9.54 8.72 -2.73
C ALA A 14 -10.45 7.51 -2.95
N ASN A 15 -11.73 7.67 -2.65
CA ASN A 15 -12.72 6.62 -2.88
C ASN A 15 -13.23 6.67 -4.32
N ILE A 16 -13.41 5.50 -4.93
CA ILE A 16 -14.09 5.40 -6.22
C ILE A 16 -15.60 5.42 -5.96
N PRO A 17 -16.36 6.34 -6.58
CA PRO A 17 -17.81 6.38 -6.41
C PRO A 17 -18.46 5.03 -6.71
N ASN A 18 -19.42 4.63 -5.87
CA ASN A 18 -20.15 3.36 -6.00
C ASN A 18 -19.25 2.10 -5.92
N SER A 19 -18.10 2.18 -5.24
CA SER A 19 -17.21 1.06 -5.01
C SER A 19 -16.62 1.11 -3.60
N ASN A 20 -16.35 -0.06 -3.00
CA ASN A 20 -15.57 -0.17 -1.77
C ASN A 20 -14.04 -0.12 -2.05
N ARG A 21 -13.65 0.40 -3.21
CA ARG A 21 -12.26 0.46 -3.67
C ARG A 21 -11.74 1.89 -3.60
N GLY A 22 -10.54 2.04 -3.07
CA GLY A 22 -9.79 3.28 -3.08
C GLY A 22 -8.65 3.28 -4.09
N TYR A 23 -8.17 4.47 -4.43
CA TYR A 23 -6.93 4.66 -5.18
C TYR A 23 -6.13 5.81 -4.59
N GLY A 24 -4.81 5.77 -4.77
CA GLY A 24 -3.92 6.80 -4.28
C GLY A 24 -2.60 6.20 -3.82
N TYR A 25 -2.13 6.65 -2.65
CA TYR A 25 -0.83 6.22 -2.12
C TYR A 25 -0.90 5.95 -0.63
N ILE A 26 -0.12 4.97 -0.20
CA ILE A 26 0.27 4.81 1.20
C ILE A 26 1.79 4.93 1.31
N THR A 27 2.25 5.35 2.48
CA THR A 27 3.66 5.27 2.86
C THR A 27 3.75 4.41 4.11
N ILE A 28 4.62 3.39 4.08
CA ILE A 28 4.95 2.61 5.28
C ILE A 28 6.32 2.99 5.82
N GLU A 29 6.50 2.87 7.13
CA GLU A 29 7.81 2.80 7.77
C GLU A 29 8.17 1.34 8.05
N THR A 30 9.29 0.88 7.51
CA THR A 30 9.79 -0.49 7.75
C THR A 30 10.49 -0.59 9.11
N PRO A 31 10.74 -1.81 9.64
CA PRO A 31 11.53 -1.99 10.86
C PRO A 31 12.93 -1.36 10.81
N ASN A 32 13.49 -1.21 9.60
CA ASN A 32 14.79 -0.58 9.36
C ASN A 32 14.70 0.95 9.26
N LYS A 33 13.54 1.56 9.57
CA LYS A 33 13.29 3.01 9.47
C LYS A 33 13.36 3.57 8.05
N GLU A 34 13.16 2.72 7.04
CA GLU A 34 13.00 3.16 5.66
C GLU A 34 11.54 3.52 5.38
N HIS A 35 11.33 4.56 4.57
CA HIS A 35 9.99 4.96 4.13
C HIS A 35 9.72 4.47 2.71
N VAL A 36 8.70 3.62 2.57
CA VAL A 36 8.34 3.03 1.28
C VAL A 36 6.97 3.56 0.86
N LYS A 37 6.95 4.35 -0.21
CA LYS A 37 5.71 4.86 -0.82
C LYS A 37 5.20 3.89 -1.87
N LEU A 38 3.95 3.44 -1.73
CA LEU A 38 3.32 2.49 -2.64
C LEU A 38 2.01 3.07 -3.19
N LYS A 39 1.85 2.95 -4.51
CA LYS A 39 0.59 3.22 -5.20
C LYS A 39 -0.42 2.12 -4.88
N VAL A 40 -1.60 2.54 -4.44
CA VAL A 40 -2.81 1.73 -4.32
C VAL A 40 -3.72 2.09 -5.48
N ASP A 41 -4.27 1.10 -6.16
CA ASP A 41 -5.25 1.31 -7.22
C ASP A 41 -6.46 0.39 -7.08
N ALA A 42 -7.42 0.56 -7.99
CA ALA A 42 -8.66 -0.20 -8.00
C ALA A 42 -8.46 -1.72 -8.09
N MET A 43 -7.25 -2.20 -8.44
CA MET A 43 -6.93 -3.62 -8.52
C MET A 43 -6.13 -4.13 -7.31
N THR A 44 -5.63 -3.22 -6.46
CA THR A 44 -4.98 -3.59 -5.20
C THR A 44 -5.99 -4.26 -4.27
N LYS A 45 -5.68 -5.46 -3.81
CA LYS A 45 -6.47 -6.14 -2.77
C LYS A 45 -5.94 -5.71 -1.41
N TYR A 46 -6.77 -5.20 -0.51
CA TYR A 46 -6.31 -4.80 0.81
C TYR A 46 -7.33 -5.07 1.91
N ASP A 47 -6.81 -5.45 3.09
CA ASP A 47 -7.60 -5.51 4.33
C ASP A 47 -7.74 -4.12 4.96
N THR A 48 -6.67 -3.33 4.89
CA THR A 48 -6.61 -1.97 5.43
C THR A 48 -5.62 -1.11 4.63
N VAL A 49 -5.89 0.19 4.62
CA VAL A 49 -5.00 1.26 4.15
C VAL A 49 -4.94 2.40 5.18
N GLU A 50 -5.38 2.15 6.40
CA GLU A 50 -5.49 3.14 7.46
C GLU A 50 -4.13 3.39 8.13
N ARG A 51 -3.88 4.64 8.51
CA ARG A 51 -2.68 5.02 9.23
C ARG A 51 -2.64 4.37 10.62
N GLY A 52 -1.45 3.92 11.05
CA GLY A 52 -1.21 3.24 12.32
C GLY A 52 -1.28 1.72 12.24
N GLU A 53 -1.83 1.19 11.15
CA GLU A 53 -1.96 -0.26 10.95
C GLU A 53 -0.64 -0.87 10.50
N HIS A 54 -0.29 -2.01 11.08
CA HIS A 54 0.85 -2.81 10.67
C HIS A 54 0.43 -3.76 9.56
N VAL A 55 1.20 -3.80 8.47
CA VAL A 55 0.83 -4.53 7.26
C VAL A 55 1.99 -5.29 6.62
N THR A 56 1.65 -6.34 5.88
CA THR A 56 2.53 -6.99 4.90
C THR A 56 2.03 -6.64 3.50
N ILE A 57 2.94 -6.19 2.63
CA ILE A 57 2.60 -5.69 1.29
C ILE A 57 3.34 -6.49 0.22
N GLU A 58 2.58 -7.01 -0.73
CA GLU A 58 3.08 -7.53 -2.01
C GLU A 58 3.04 -6.40 -3.04
N TYR A 59 4.15 -6.14 -3.71
CA TYR A 59 4.25 -5.05 -4.69
C TYR A 59 5.18 -5.38 -5.85
N ASP A 60 5.06 -4.60 -6.91
CA ASP A 60 6.00 -4.61 -8.02
C ASP A 60 6.14 -3.20 -8.60
N ASN A 61 7.15 -3.01 -9.45
CA ASN A 61 7.26 -1.80 -10.26
C ASN A 61 6.05 -1.72 -11.22
N LEU A 62 5.45 -0.54 -11.34
CA LEU A 62 4.35 -0.30 -12.27
C LEU A 62 4.92 -0.25 -13.69
N GLY A 63 4.97 -1.40 -14.36
CA GLY A 63 5.63 -1.52 -15.65
C GLY A 63 7.11 -1.17 -15.56
N GLY A 64 7.65 -0.49 -16.58
CA GLY A 64 9.04 -0.02 -16.62
C GLY A 64 9.31 1.28 -15.82
N THR A 65 8.44 1.65 -14.88
CA THR A 65 8.59 2.86 -14.06
C THR A 65 9.19 2.53 -12.69
N GLU A 66 9.63 3.56 -11.97
CA GLU A 66 10.12 3.45 -10.60
C GLU A 66 8.99 3.44 -9.56
N ILE A 67 7.73 3.57 -9.99
CA ILE A 67 6.57 3.61 -9.08
C ILE A 67 6.31 2.20 -8.53
N LEU A 68 6.37 2.05 -7.21
CA LEU A 68 5.99 0.81 -6.54
C LEU A 68 4.46 0.71 -6.49
N SER A 69 3.89 -0.32 -7.10
CA SER A 69 2.45 -0.61 -7.14
C SER A 69 2.14 -1.78 -6.23
N ALA A 70 1.35 -1.51 -5.17
CA ALA A 70 0.85 -2.53 -4.27
C ALA A 70 -0.15 -3.43 -5.02
N LYS A 71 0.03 -4.74 -4.91
CA LYS A 71 -0.89 -5.76 -5.43
C LYS A 71 -1.76 -6.33 -4.32
N LYS A 72 -1.19 -6.47 -3.13
CA LYS A 72 -1.86 -7.00 -1.95
C LYS A 72 -1.35 -6.33 -0.68
N ILE A 73 -2.25 -5.91 0.23
CA ILE A 73 -1.92 -5.34 1.53
C ILE A 73 -2.71 -6.10 2.60
N LEU A 74 -2.02 -6.82 3.48
CA LEU A 74 -2.65 -7.63 4.52
C LEU A 74 -2.34 -7.04 5.89
N ARG A 75 -3.36 -6.96 6.75
CA ARG A 75 -3.16 -6.58 8.16
C ARG A 75 -2.28 -7.63 8.83
N LYS A 76 -1.26 -7.19 9.56
CA LYS A 76 -0.42 -8.05 10.38
C LYS A 76 -1.05 -8.11 11.77
N THR A 77 -1.64 -9.26 12.10
CA THR A 77 -2.13 -9.59 13.45
C THR A 77 -0.97 -9.88 14.39
#